data_AF-A0A429HRA4-F1
#
_entry.id   AF-A0A429HRA4-F1
#
_cell.length_a   1.000
_cell.length_b   1.000
_cell.length_c   1.000
_cell.angle_alpha   90.00
_cell.angle_beta   90.00
_cell.angle_gamma   90.00
#
_symmetry.space_group_name_H-M   'P 1'
#
loop_
_entity.id
_entity.type
_entity.pdbx_description
1 polymer ?
#
loop_
_entity_poly.entity_id
_entity_poly.type
_entity_poly.pdbx_seq_one_letter_code
_entity_poly.pdbx_strand_id
1 'polypeptide(L)'
;PEGPAMTETEHQVVELAEEILGTTGLGLGDRWIASGGDSLKALRFCFAVRQRWGCALSQAAVLHGDLAAVARSVATVRPGEEPALPTPVVSGARSAPATSEQQRLWLLQRRTPGSRAYSVNQVFRVDGPVDTAGLRRALRGLVTRHEALRTSFGLGLDGLAQCVVATRRGARGARVAVVRGAVGETGGGPDARVDAPRVRHAGEGEEASAYAAGLSAARGKDGQ
;
A
#
# COMPACT_ATOMS: atom_id res chain seq x y z
N PRO A 1 -14.73 44.77 -18.85
CA PRO A 1 -13.40 44.20 -19.16
C PRO A 1 -13.49 42.67 -19.14
N GLU A 2 -13.71 42.07 -20.31
CA GLU A 2 -13.61 40.63 -20.48
C GLU A 2 -12.15 40.23 -20.25
N GLY A 3 -11.90 39.35 -19.28
CA GLY A 3 -10.56 38.82 -19.03
C GLY A 3 -10.03 38.08 -20.27
N PRO A 4 -8.72 37.81 -20.34
CA PRO A 4 -8.16 37.06 -21.45
C PRO A 4 -8.91 35.72 -21.61
N ALA A 5 -9.27 35.40 -22.85
CA ALA A 5 -9.93 34.14 -23.17
C ALA A 5 -9.05 32.96 -22.74
N MET A 6 -9.67 31.96 -22.12
CA MET A 6 -8.98 30.78 -21.64
C MET A 6 -8.35 30.02 -22.81
N THR A 7 -7.08 29.63 -22.65
CA THR A 7 -6.37 28.82 -23.64
C THR A 7 -6.89 27.38 -23.67
N GLU A 8 -6.62 26.65 -24.75
CA GLU A 8 -7.02 25.24 -24.89
C GLU A 8 -6.49 24.38 -23.73
N THR A 9 -5.20 24.52 -23.37
CA THR A 9 -4.61 23.78 -22.26
C THR A 9 -5.28 24.09 -20.93
N GLU A 10 -5.61 25.36 -20.68
CA GLU A 10 -6.33 25.78 -19.49
C GLU A 10 -7.73 25.16 -19.42
N HIS A 11 -8.46 25.12 -20.55
CA HIS A 11 -9.77 24.49 -20.63
C HIS A 11 -9.70 22.99 -20.29
N GLN A 12 -8.75 22.28 -20.90
CA GLN A 12 -8.60 20.85 -20.68
C GLN A 12 -8.13 20.50 -19.25
N VAL A 13 -7.34 21.38 -18.62
CA VAL A 13 -6.93 21.21 -17.21
C VAL A 13 -8.11 21.39 -16.27
N VAL A 14 -8.97 22.39 -16.52
CA VAL A 14 -10.20 22.61 -15.76
C VAL A 14 -11.15 21.43 -15.91
N GLU A 15 -11.39 20.97 -17.14
CA GLU A 15 -12.25 19.81 -17.44
C GLU A 15 -11.77 18.55 -16.70
N LEU A 16 -10.46 18.29 -16.71
CA LEU A 16 -9.90 17.14 -15.99
C LEU A 16 -10.04 17.28 -14.45
N ALA A 17 -9.92 18.50 -13.94
CA ALA A 17 -10.11 18.77 -12.52
C ALA A 17 -11.58 18.52 -12.12
N GLU A 18 -12.53 18.99 -12.93
CA GLU A 18 -13.96 18.76 -12.77
C GLU A 18 -14.33 17.28 -12.77
N GLU A 19 -13.78 16.49 -13.70
CA GLU A 19 -13.98 15.04 -13.76
C GLU A 19 -13.53 14.35 -12.47
N ILE A 20 -12.35 14.73 -11.95
CA ILE A 20 -11.76 14.09 -10.77
C ILE A 20 -12.43 14.53 -9.48
N LEU A 21 -12.83 15.79 -9.39
CA LEU A 21 -13.52 16.36 -8.24
C LEU A 21 -15.01 15.98 -8.22
N GLY A 22 -15.59 15.65 -9.38
CA GLY A 22 -17.02 15.40 -9.54
C GLY A 22 -17.86 16.68 -9.44
N THR A 23 -17.31 17.80 -9.94
CA THR A 23 -17.92 19.14 -9.85
C THR A 23 -17.96 19.80 -11.23
N THR A 24 -18.64 20.93 -11.37
CA THR A 24 -18.71 21.73 -12.61
C THR A 24 -18.62 23.21 -12.30
N GLY A 25 -18.17 24.02 -13.26
CA GLY A 25 -18.06 25.47 -13.15
C GLY A 25 -16.78 25.93 -12.44
N LEU A 26 -15.71 25.14 -12.50
CA LEU A 26 -14.42 25.56 -11.94
C LEU A 26 -13.78 26.64 -12.81
N GLY A 27 -13.19 27.63 -12.14
CA GLY A 27 -12.40 28.68 -12.76
C GLY A 27 -10.89 28.44 -12.57
N LEU A 28 -10.07 29.12 -13.38
CA LEU A 28 -8.61 29.02 -13.26
C LEU A 28 -8.04 29.50 -11.92
N GLY A 29 -8.76 30.39 -11.22
CA GLY A 29 -8.36 30.87 -9.89
C GLY A 29 -8.73 29.90 -8.75
N ASP A 30 -9.48 28.84 -9.04
CA ASP A 30 -9.93 27.92 -8.01
C ASP A 30 -8.79 27.07 -7.47
N ARG A 31 -8.85 26.82 -6.17
CA ARG A 31 -7.85 26.06 -5.43
C ARG A 31 -8.37 24.66 -5.14
N TRP A 32 -7.49 23.68 -5.32
CA TRP A 32 -7.83 22.26 -5.21
C TRP A 32 -8.62 21.89 -3.94
N ILE A 33 -8.11 22.25 -2.76
CA ILE A 33 -8.75 21.92 -1.47
C ILE A 33 -10.11 22.65 -1.34
N ALA A 34 -10.18 23.91 -1.77
CA ALA A 34 -11.41 24.71 -1.65
C ALA A 34 -12.52 24.18 -2.55
N SER A 35 -12.16 23.55 -3.67
CA SER A 35 -13.08 22.90 -4.61
C SER A 35 -13.47 21.46 -4.22
N GLY A 36 -13.18 21.01 -3.00
CA GLY A 36 -13.52 19.65 -2.52
C GLY A 36 -12.46 18.57 -2.83
N GLY A 37 -11.28 19.00 -3.26
CA GLY A 37 -10.12 18.14 -3.47
C GLY A 37 -9.47 17.67 -2.17
N ASP A 38 -8.87 16.49 -2.22
CA ASP A 38 -8.03 15.93 -1.15
C ASP A 38 -6.72 15.38 -1.74
N SER A 39 -5.84 14.86 -0.90
CA SER A 39 -4.56 14.29 -1.32
C SER A 39 -4.71 13.12 -2.30
N LEU A 40 -5.74 12.27 -2.14
CA LEU A 40 -5.95 11.13 -3.03
C LEU A 40 -6.44 11.60 -4.40
N LYS A 41 -7.39 12.54 -4.45
CA LYS A 41 -7.83 13.14 -5.70
C LYS A 41 -6.69 13.90 -6.37
N ALA A 42 -5.86 14.63 -5.62
CA ALA A 42 -4.68 15.31 -6.16
C ALA A 42 -3.69 14.32 -6.79
N LEU A 43 -3.46 13.17 -6.15
CA LEU A 43 -2.60 12.11 -6.70
C LEU A 43 -3.19 11.54 -8.00
N ARG A 44 -4.50 11.29 -8.04
CA ARG A 44 -5.21 10.86 -9.26
C ARG A 44 -5.09 11.90 -10.37
N PHE A 45 -5.21 13.18 -10.03
CA PHE A 45 -5.08 14.30 -10.97
C PHE A 45 -3.66 14.42 -11.53
N CYS A 46 -2.63 14.36 -10.68
CA CYS A 46 -1.23 14.29 -11.13
C CYS A 46 -1.00 13.12 -12.10
N PHE A 47 -1.56 11.94 -11.81
CA PHE A 47 -1.44 10.77 -12.68
C PHE A 47 -2.15 10.98 -14.02
N ALA A 48 -3.37 11.52 -14.02
CA ALA A 48 -4.12 11.79 -15.23
C ALA A 48 -3.45 12.88 -16.10
N VAL A 49 -2.93 13.93 -15.47
CA VAL A 49 -2.13 14.97 -16.15
C VAL A 49 -0.91 14.35 -16.83
N ARG A 50 -0.19 13.47 -16.11
CA ARG A 50 0.96 12.78 -16.68
C ARG A 50 0.57 11.90 -17.87
N GLN A 51 -0.53 11.16 -17.79
CA GLN A 51 -0.99 10.31 -18.89
C GLN A 51 -1.42 11.11 -20.13
N ARG A 52 -2.02 12.28 -19.93
CA ARG A 52 -2.54 13.10 -21.03
C ARG A 52 -1.49 14.00 -21.67
N TRP A 53 -0.56 14.57 -20.88
CA TRP A 53 0.42 15.55 -21.38
C TRP A 53 1.89 15.16 -21.16
N GLY A 54 2.18 14.01 -20.56
CA GLY A 54 3.56 13.64 -20.18
C GLY A 54 4.16 14.51 -19.08
N CYS A 55 3.35 15.38 -18.45
CA CYS A 55 3.78 16.33 -17.44
C CYS A 55 3.79 15.69 -16.04
N ALA A 56 4.94 15.68 -15.38
CA ALA A 56 5.05 15.24 -14.00
C ALA A 56 4.81 16.42 -13.03
N LEU A 57 3.56 16.59 -12.60
CA LEU A 57 3.23 17.55 -11.55
C LEU A 57 3.56 17.00 -10.16
N SER A 58 4.13 17.84 -9.30
CA SER A 58 4.22 17.52 -7.88
C SER A 58 2.84 17.62 -7.22
N GLN A 59 2.53 16.71 -6.31
CA GLN A 59 1.28 16.76 -5.56
C GLN A 59 1.14 18.08 -4.78
N ALA A 60 2.25 18.60 -4.25
CA ALA A 60 2.30 19.90 -3.58
C ALA A 60 1.87 21.06 -4.49
N ALA A 61 2.27 21.05 -5.78
CA ALA A 61 1.85 22.09 -6.72
C ALA A 61 0.34 22.12 -6.91
N VAL A 62 -0.31 20.94 -6.97
CA VAL A 62 -1.77 20.83 -7.07
C VAL A 62 -2.45 21.24 -5.76
N LEU A 63 -1.95 20.77 -4.61
CA LEU A 63 -2.58 21.02 -3.31
C LEU A 63 -2.51 22.49 -2.87
N HIS A 64 -1.44 23.20 -3.23
CA HIS A 64 -1.18 24.56 -2.77
C HIS A 64 -1.41 25.62 -3.84
N GLY A 65 -1.42 25.24 -5.12
CA GLY A 65 -1.66 26.14 -6.26
C GLY A 65 -3.13 26.30 -6.64
N ASP A 66 -3.36 27.20 -7.58
CA ASP A 66 -4.61 27.32 -8.33
C ASP A 66 -4.53 26.56 -9.67
N LEU A 67 -5.67 26.38 -10.33
CA LEU A 67 -5.73 25.70 -11.62
C LEU A 67 -4.95 26.44 -12.71
N ALA A 68 -4.80 27.76 -12.61
CA ALA A 68 -3.96 28.56 -13.50
C ALA A 68 -2.48 28.17 -13.40
N ALA A 69 -1.96 27.98 -12.17
CA ALA A 69 -0.58 27.54 -11.95
C ALA A 69 -0.34 26.13 -12.50
N VAL A 70 -1.30 25.23 -12.28
CA VAL A 70 -1.29 23.89 -12.85
C VAL A 70 -1.25 23.94 -14.38
N ALA A 71 -2.14 24.72 -15.00
CA ALA A 71 -2.20 24.84 -16.45
C ALA A 71 -0.91 25.41 -17.05
N ARG A 72 -0.29 26.41 -16.40
CA ARG A 72 1.04 26.91 -16.79
C ARG A 72 2.10 25.81 -16.72
N SER A 73 2.12 25.01 -15.64
CA SER A 73 3.07 23.90 -15.52
C SER A 73 2.89 22.87 -16.64
N VAL A 74 1.64 22.55 -17.01
CA VAL A 74 1.34 21.65 -18.13
C VAL A 74 1.81 22.25 -19.46
N ALA A 75 1.54 23.54 -19.70
CA ALA A 75 1.91 24.24 -20.93
C ALA A 75 3.43 24.38 -21.14
N THR A 76 4.23 24.37 -20.07
CA THR A 76 5.69 24.49 -20.15
C THR A 76 6.42 23.20 -20.48
N VAL A 77 5.75 22.03 -20.42
CA VAL A 77 6.41 20.74 -20.66
C VAL A 77 6.71 20.56 -22.14
N ARG A 78 7.98 20.26 -22.45
CA ARG A 78 8.39 19.85 -23.80
C ARG A 78 8.32 18.33 -23.94
N PRO A 79 7.88 17.81 -25.09
CA PRO A 79 7.91 16.37 -25.34
C PRO A 79 9.35 15.83 -25.19
N GLY A 80 9.55 14.83 -24.33
CA GLY A 80 10.83 14.13 -24.16
C GLY A 80 11.57 14.38 -22.83
N GLU A 81 11.07 15.25 -21.94
CA GLU A 81 11.68 15.54 -20.64
C GLU A 81 11.09 14.66 -19.50
N GLU A 82 10.87 13.37 -19.79
CA GLU A 82 10.26 12.43 -18.83
C GLU A 82 11.20 12.14 -17.64
N PRO A 83 10.77 12.37 -16.39
CA PRO A 83 11.30 11.61 -15.28
C PRO A 83 10.78 10.18 -15.43
N ALA A 84 11.67 9.21 -15.65
CA ALA A 84 11.29 7.80 -15.79
C ALA A 84 10.33 7.38 -14.67
N LEU A 85 9.21 6.73 -15.03
CA LEU A 85 8.45 5.99 -14.02
C LEU A 85 9.42 4.99 -13.36
N PRO A 86 9.31 4.73 -12.05
CA PRO A 86 9.93 3.54 -11.51
C PRO A 86 9.40 2.37 -12.34
N THR A 87 10.32 1.67 -13.00
CA THR A 87 10.00 0.53 -13.84
C THR A 87 9.10 -0.39 -13.05
N PRO A 88 7.91 -0.76 -13.55
CA PRO A 88 7.05 -1.71 -12.85
C PRO A 88 7.91 -2.91 -12.46
N VAL A 89 7.91 -3.26 -11.17
CA VAL A 89 8.65 -4.43 -10.69
C VAL A 89 8.26 -5.59 -11.58
N VAL A 90 9.26 -6.22 -12.21
CA VAL A 90 9.05 -7.31 -13.17
C VAL A 90 8.10 -8.32 -12.55
N SER A 91 6.93 -8.46 -13.16
CA SER A 91 5.93 -9.44 -12.75
C SER A 91 6.60 -10.82 -12.69
N GLY A 92 6.74 -11.38 -11.48
CA GLY A 92 7.39 -12.67 -11.24
C GLY A 92 8.75 -12.62 -10.52
N ALA A 93 9.31 -11.44 -10.23
CA ALA A 93 10.48 -11.33 -9.36
C ALA A 93 10.15 -11.85 -7.95
N ARG A 94 10.83 -12.92 -7.52
CA ARG A 94 10.60 -13.56 -6.20
C ARG A 94 11.36 -12.88 -5.06
N SER A 95 12.24 -11.94 -5.38
CA SER A 95 13.03 -11.15 -4.42
C SER A 95 13.29 -9.76 -4.98
N ALA A 96 13.30 -8.76 -4.11
CA ALA A 96 13.71 -7.39 -4.42
C ALA A 96 14.36 -6.74 -3.18
N PRO A 97 15.12 -5.65 -3.33
CA PRO A 97 15.52 -4.84 -2.19
C PRO A 97 14.31 -4.36 -1.38
N ALA A 98 14.42 -4.36 -0.06
CA ALA A 98 13.40 -3.77 0.79
C ALA A 98 13.43 -2.24 0.63
N THR A 99 12.25 -1.62 0.57
CA THR A 99 12.09 -0.17 0.60
C THR A 99 12.62 0.41 1.93
N SER A 100 12.96 1.70 1.96
CA SER A 100 13.43 2.37 3.17
C SER A 100 12.48 2.22 4.36
N GLU A 101 11.16 2.29 4.12
CA GLU A 101 10.16 2.08 5.17
C GLU A 101 10.10 0.62 5.65
N GLN A 102 10.20 -0.35 4.73
CA GLN A 102 10.29 -1.76 5.12
C GLN A 102 11.56 -2.04 5.94
N GLN A 103 12.71 -1.44 5.59
CA GLN A 103 13.95 -1.55 6.36
C GLN A 103 13.82 -0.96 7.75
N ARG A 104 13.20 0.23 7.86
CA ARG A 104 12.93 0.90 9.14
C ARG A 104 12.05 0.03 10.05
N LEU A 105 10.93 -0.47 9.54
CA LEU A 105 10.02 -1.33 10.30
C LEU A 105 10.67 -2.65 10.71
N TRP A 106 11.44 -3.27 9.80
CA TRP A 106 12.20 -4.49 10.11
C TRP A 106 13.19 -4.26 11.25
N LEU A 107 13.94 -3.15 11.22
CA LEU A 107 14.89 -2.81 12.28
C LEU A 107 14.17 -2.59 13.62
N LEU A 108 13.04 -1.89 13.63
CA LEU A 108 12.24 -1.67 14.83
C LEU A 108 11.73 -2.99 15.41
N GLN A 109 11.24 -3.92 14.58
CA GLN A 109 10.80 -5.24 15.02
C GLN A 109 11.98 -6.08 15.56
N ARG A 110 13.17 -5.99 14.94
CA ARG A 110 14.37 -6.73 15.40
C ARG A 110 14.91 -6.20 16.74
N ARG A 111 14.77 -4.89 17.00
CA ARG A 111 15.14 -4.28 18.29
C ARG A 111 14.20 -4.69 19.42
N THR A 112 12.93 -4.96 19.11
CA THR A 112 11.95 -5.37 20.12
C THR A 112 11.03 -6.46 19.56
N PRO A 113 11.47 -7.73 19.53
CA PRO A 113 10.75 -8.82 18.86
C PRO A 113 9.33 -9.08 19.37
N GLY A 114 9.02 -8.73 20.62
CA GLY A 114 7.67 -8.84 21.21
C GLY A 114 6.78 -7.61 20.98
N SER A 115 7.28 -6.55 20.34
CA SER A 115 6.49 -5.35 20.11
C SER A 115 5.33 -5.64 19.16
N ARG A 116 4.16 -5.10 19.50
CA ARG A 116 2.96 -5.10 18.67
C ARG A 116 2.64 -3.72 18.09
N ALA A 117 3.53 -2.75 18.24
CA ALA A 117 3.31 -1.35 17.86
C ALA A 117 2.94 -1.17 16.38
N TYR A 118 3.40 -2.08 15.52
CA TYR A 118 3.10 -2.09 14.08
C TYR A 118 2.14 -3.21 13.65
N SER A 119 1.43 -3.83 14.59
CA SER A 119 0.35 -4.77 14.29
C SER A 119 -0.93 -4.02 13.93
N VAL A 120 -1.39 -4.13 12.68
CA VAL A 120 -2.69 -3.61 12.26
C VAL A 120 -3.76 -4.66 12.56
N ASN A 121 -4.65 -4.37 13.50
CA ASN A 121 -5.77 -5.25 13.86
C ASN A 121 -7.08 -4.60 13.41
N GLN A 122 -7.94 -5.36 12.73
CA GLN A 122 -9.27 -4.91 12.33
C GLN A 122 -10.31 -5.89 12.88
N VAL A 123 -11.38 -5.35 13.45
CA VAL A 123 -12.49 -6.13 14.01
C VAL A 123 -13.77 -5.67 13.32
N PHE A 124 -14.56 -6.64 12.85
CA PHE A 124 -15.81 -6.39 12.15
C PHE A 124 -16.96 -7.04 12.90
N ARG A 125 -18.05 -6.29 13.10
CA ARG A 125 -19.33 -6.84 13.55
C ARG A 125 -20.10 -7.27 12.30
N VAL A 126 -20.56 -8.53 12.29
CA VAL A 126 -21.40 -9.06 11.23
C VAL A 126 -22.73 -9.44 11.85
N ASP A 127 -23.81 -8.79 11.41
CA ASP A 127 -25.16 -9.09 11.86
C ASP A 127 -25.73 -10.22 10.99
N GLY A 128 -26.16 -11.32 11.64
CA GLY A 128 -26.73 -12.48 10.96
C GLY A 128 -25.78 -13.70 10.86
N PRO A 129 -26.20 -14.75 10.13
CA PRO A 129 -25.44 -15.99 10.03
C PRO A 129 -24.13 -15.80 9.25
N VAL A 130 -23.02 -16.31 9.80
CA VAL A 130 -21.69 -16.22 9.18
C VAL A 130 -21.23 -17.59 8.65
N ASP A 131 -21.05 -17.71 7.33
CA ASP A 131 -20.33 -18.84 6.73
C ASP A 131 -18.83 -18.72 7.00
N THR A 132 -18.40 -19.28 8.13
CA THR A 132 -16.98 -19.29 8.54
C THR A 132 -16.08 -20.06 7.56
N ALA A 133 -16.62 -21.05 6.84
CA ALA A 133 -15.86 -21.79 5.84
C ALA A 133 -15.64 -20.93 4.60
N GLY A 134 -16.69 -20.23 4.15
CA GLY A 134 -16.63 -19.23 3.09
C GLY A 134 -15.64 -18.11 3.39
N LEU A 135 -15.70 -17.52 4.58
CA LEU A 135 -14.76 -16.47 4.99
C LEU A 135 -13.31 -16.98 4.97
N ARG A 136 -13.07 -18.20 5.45
CA ARG A 136 -11.73 -18.81 5.43
C ARG A 136 -11.24 -19.06 4.01
N ARG A 137 -12.11 -19.47 3.08
CA ARG A 137 -11.78 -19.61 1.65
C ARG A 137 -11.45 -18.26 1.03
N ALA A 138 -12.26 -17.23 1.29
CA ALA A 138 -12.03 -15.88 0.79
C ALA A 138 -10.70 -15.30 1.26
N LEU A 139 -10.39 -15.41 2.55
CA LEU A 139 -9.12 -14.91 3.11
C LEU A 139 -7.91 -15.66 2.55
N ARG A 140 -8.01 -16.98 2.33
CA ARG A 140 -6.97 -17.73 1.60
C ARG A 140 -6.82 -17.23 0.16
N GLY A 141 -7.93 -16.92 -0.51
CA GLY A 141 -7.93 -16.30 -1.84
C GLY A 141 -7.17 -14.98 -1.87
N LEU A 142 -7.39 -14.11 -0.88
CA LEU A 142 -6.65 -12.85 -0.75
C LEU A 142 -5.14 -13.09 -0.54
N VAL A 143 -4.75 -14.00 0.35
CA VAL A 143 -3.33 -14.34 0.56
C VAL A 143 -2.69 -14.88 -0.73
N THR A 144 -3.38 -15.72 -1.49
CA THR A 144 -2.88 -16.23 -2.77
C THR A 144 -2.72 -15.10 -3.79
N ARG A 145 -3.74 -14.24 -3.92
CA ARG A 145 -3.79 -13.15 -4.90
C ARG A 145 -2.76 -12.05 -4.65
N HIS A 146 -2.52 -11.68 -3.39
CA HIS A 146 -1.69 -10.52 -3.04
C HIS A 146 -0.30 -10.94 -2.56
N GLU A 147 0.74 -10.58 -3.32
CA GLU A 147 2.13 -10.90 -2.99
C GLU A 147 2.59 -10.34 -1.65
N ALA A 148 2.15 -9.13 -1.31
CA ALA A 148 2.46 -8.48 -0.02
C ALA A 148 2.08 -9.34 1.20
N LEU A 149 1.00 -10.14 1.10
CA LEU A 149 0.56 -11.05 2.18
C LEU A 149 1.39 -12.35 2.26
N ARG A 150 2.31 -12.55 1.30
CA ARG A 150 3.24 -13.68 1.19
C ARG A 150 4.70 -13.25 1.20
N THR A 151 4.95 -11.98 1.49
CA THR A 151 6.30 -11.44 1.57
C THR A 151 6.91 -11.72 2.93
N SER A 152 8.14 -12.22 2.92
CA SER A 152 9.02 -12.35 4.08
C SER A 152 10.25 -11.47 3.89
N PHE A 153 10.95 -11.12 4.96
CA PHE A 153 12.16 -10.30 4.90
C PHE A 153 13.37 -11.09 5.37
N GLY A 154 14.44 -11.06 4.59
CA GLY A 154 15.69 -11.76 4.87
C GLY A 154 16.90 -10.86 4.63
N LEU A 155 17.95 -11.03 5.43
CA LEU A 155 19.23 -10.38 5.18
C LEU A 155 20.04 -11.23 4.19
N GLY A 156 20.40 -10.64 3.06
CA GLY A 156 21.36 -11.18 2.10
C GLY A 156 22.68 -10.39 2.13
N LEU A 157 23.58 -10.72 1.19
CA LEU A 157 24.85 -10.02 1.03
C LEU A 157 24.66 -8.53 0.67
N ASP A 158 23.60 -8.22 -0.07
CA ASP A 158 23.27 -6.87 -0.54
C ASP A 158 22.33 -6.10 0.42
N GLY A 159 22.13 -6.63 1.64
CA GLY A 159 21.27 -6.04 2.67
C GLY A 159 19.89 -6.69 2.76
N LEU A 160 18.92 -5.94 3.26
CA LEU A 160 17.57 -6.47 3.53
C LEU A 160 16.79 -6.63 2.22
N ALA A 161 16.37 -7.86 1.95
CA ALA A 161 15.54 -8.19 0.80
C ALA A 161 14.12 -8.55 1.24
N GLN A 162 13.15 -8.17 0.41
CA GLN A 162 11.78 -8.68 0.46
C GLN A 162 11.65 -9.88 -0.47
N CYS A 163 11.20 -11.01 0.06
CA CYS A 163 11.10 -12.29 -0.66
C CYS A 163 9.65 -12.76 -0.70
N VAL A 164 9.08 -12.87 -1.90
CA VAL A 164 7.71 -13.35 -2.12
C VAL A 164 7.72 -14.88 -2.09
N VAL A 165 7.12 -15.46 -1.05
CA VAL A 165 7.06 -16.91 -0.88
C VAL A 165 5.97 -17.49 -1.79
N ALA A 166 6.31 -18.53 -2.54
CA ALA A 166 5.33 -19.28 -3.32
C ALA A 166 4.30 -19.92 -2.37
N THR A 167 3.02 -19.92 -2.75
CA THR A 167 1.99 -20.69 -2.05
C THR A 167 2.22 -22.19 -2.26
N ARG A 168 3.21 -22.78 -1.60
CA ARG A 168 3.21 -24.23 -1.40
C ARG A 168 2.21 -24.56 -0.30
N ARG A 169 1.43 -25.63 -0.50
CA ARG A 169 0.68 -26.32 0.56
C ARG A 169 1.68 -26.59 1.70
N GLY A 170 1.64 -25.79 2.78
CA GLY A 170 2.57 -25.90 3.91
C GLY A 170 3.48 -24.69 4.16
N ALA A 171 3.52 -23.68 3.28
CA ALA A 171 4.13 -22.40 3.64
C ALA A 171 3.30 -21.76 4.77
N ARG A 172 3.96 -21.32 5.84
CA ARG A 172 3.34 -20.68 7.02
C ARG A 172 2.77 -19.30 6.63
N GLY A 173 1.71 -19.31 5.82
CA GLY A 173 0.95 -18.13 5.45
C GLY A 173 0.15 -17.59 6.64
N ALA A 174 -0.34 -16.37 6.48
CA ALA A 174 -1.12 -15.64 7.49
C ALA A 174 -2.10 -16.57 8.24
N ARG A 175 -1.94 -16.63 9.56
CA ARG A 175 -2.87 -17.38 10.43
C ARG A 175 -4.16 -16.59 10.54
N VAL A 176 -5.19 -17.07 9.85
CA VAL A 176 -6.55 -16.56 10.00
C VAL A 176 -7.21 -17.32 11.15
N ALA A 177 -7.39 -16.64 12.28
CA ALA A 177 -8.23 -17.11 13.37
C ALA A 177 -9.61 -16.46 13.26
N VAL A 178 -10.66 -17.26 13.14
CA VAL A 178 -12.03 -16.80 13.36
C VAL A 178 -12.37 -17.12 14.80
N VAL A 179 -12.36 -16.11 15.65
CA VAL A 179 -12.76 -16.25 17.06
C VAL A 179 -14.24 -15.91 17.15
N ARG A 180 -15.08 -16.89 17.53
CA ARG A 180 -16.44 -16.60 17.97
C ARG A 180 -16.35 -16.10 19.41
N GLY A 181 -16.44 -14.79 19.61
CA GLY A 181 -16.67 -14.22 20.93
C GLY A 181 -18.17 -14.00 21.13
N ALA A 182 -18.70 -14.43 22.28
CA ALA A 182 -19.88 -13.76 22.80
C ALA A 182 -19.39 -12.37 23.22
N VAL A 183 -19.91 -11.31 22.59
CA VAL A 183 -19.78 -9.97 23.16
C VAL A 183 -20.63 -10.05 24.43
N GLY A 184 -19.99 -10.19 25.60
CA GLY A 184 -20.70 -10.04 26.86
C GLY A 184 -21.42 -8.70 26.81
N GLU A 185 -22.70 -8.68 27.21
CA GLU A 185 -23.50 -7.47 27.34
C GLU A 185 -22.87 -6.54 28.40
N THR A 186 -21.78 -5.88 28.06
CA THR A 186 -21.41 -4.64 28.73
C THR A 186 -22.25 -3.57 28.05
N GLY A 187 -23.35 -3.19 28.70
CA GLY A 187 -24.10 -1.99 28.34
C GLY A 187 -23.13 -0.81 28.24
N GLY A 188 -22.93 -0.36 27.01
CA GLY A 188 -22.04 0.75 26.67
C GLY A 188 -22.20 0.96 25.18
N GLY A 189 -22.54 2.18 24.79
CA GLY A 189 -22.87 2.55 23.42
C GLY A 189 -21.74 2.32 22.40
N PRO A 190 -21.79 2.95 21.22
CA PRO A 190 -20.92 2.67 20.07
C PRO A 190 -19.39 2.87 20.29
N ASP A 191 -18.96 3.15 21.52
CA ASP A 191 -17.59 3.41 21.95
C ASP A 191 -17.04 2.34 22.94
N ALA A 192 -17.73 1.22 23.11
CA ALA A 192 -17.26 0.12 23.97
C ALA A 192 -16.00 -0.52 23.38
N ARG A 193 -14.85 -0.34 24.07
CA ARG A 193 -13.58 -0.97 23.74
C ARG A 193 -13.75 -2.50 23.74
N VAL A 194 -13.69 -3.10 22.56
CA VAL A 194 -13.59 -4.55 22.44
C VAL A 194 -12.15 -4.94 22.78
N ASP A 195 -11.94 -5.48 23.98
CA ASP A 195 -10.65 -6.06 24.35
C ASP A 195 -10.32 -7.19 23.35
N ALA A 196 -9.20 -7.02 22.63
CA ALA A 196 -8.74 -8.02 21.69
C ALA A 196 -8.52 -9.36 22.44
N PRO A 197 -9.08 -10.48 21.95
CA PRO A 197 -8.90 -11.76 22.62
C PRO A 197 -7.40 -12.10 22.71
N ARG A 198 -6.93 -12.46 23.90
CA ARG A 198 -5.56 -12.93 24.12
C ARG A 198 -5.33 -14.22 23.32
N VAL A 199 -4.71 -14.10 22.16
CA VAL A 199 -4.25 -15.26 21.38
C VAL A 199 -3.03 -15.84 22.10
N ARG A 200 -3.19 -16.98 22.79
CA ARG A 200 -2.06 -17.75 23.32
C ARG A 200 -1.35 -18.44 22.15
N HIS A 201 -0.08 -18.11 21.92
CA HIS A 201 0.79 -18.89 21.04
C HIS A 201 1.31 -20.10 21.81
N ALA A 202 0.98 -21.30 21.36
CA ALA A 202 1.62 -22.52 21.81
C ALA A 202 2.93 -22.73 21.04
N GLY A 203 4.05 -22.88 21.78
CA GLY A 203 5.30 -23.50 21.32
C GLY A 203 6.26 -22.61 20.53
N GLU A 204 7.09 -21.83 21.23
CA GLU A 204 8.37 -21.34 20.72
C GLU A 204 9.48 -22.14 21.40
N GLY A 205 10.06 -23.11 20.69
CA GLY A 205 11.18 -23.90 21.18
C GLY A 205 11.50 -25.03 20.22
N GLU A 206 12.29 -24.72 19.17
CA GLU A 206 13.21 -25.64 18.45
C GLU A 206 13.62 -25.15 17.03
N GLU A 207 13.16 -23.99 16.55
CA GLU A 207 13.31 -23.65 15.12
C GLU A 207 14.63 -22.95 14.73
N ALA A 208 15.51 -22.64 15.68
CA ALA A 208 16.81 -22.04 15.37
C ALA A 208 17.81 -23.04 14.74
N SER A 209 17.57 -24.36 14.83
CA SER A 209 18.53 -25.38 14.38
C SER A 209 18.44 -25.72 12.89
N ALA A 210 17.32 -25.45 12.22
CA ALA A 210 17.11 -25.89 10.83
C ALA A 210 17.78 -24.99 9.78
N TYR A 211 18.09 -23.73 10.11
CA TYR A 211 18.71 -22.80 9.15
C TYR A 211 20.23 -23.02 9.01
N ALA A 212 20.90 -23.52 10.06
CA ALA A 212 22.33 -23.84 10.02
C ALA A 212 22.64 -25.15 9.27
N ALA A 213 21.75 -26.15 9.34
CA ALA A 213 21.95 -27.45 8.71
C ALA A 213 21.90 -27.38 7.16
N GLY A 214 21.12 -26.45 6.60
CA GLY A 214 21.01 -26.27 5.15
C GLY A 214 22.25 -25.66 4.47
N LEU A 215 23.04 -24.87 5.20
CA LEU A 215 24.26 -24.28 4.66
C LEU A 215 25.47 -25.25 4.67
N SER A 216 25.48 -26.24 5.56
CA SER A 216 26.58 -27.23 5.61
C SER A 216 26.48 -28.31 4.52
N ALA A 217 25.27 -28.62 4.05
CA ALA A 217 25.06 -29.64 3.01
C ALA A 217 25.43 -29.16 1.59
N ALA A 218 25.55 -27.84 1.37
CA ALA A 218 25.86 -27.25 0.07
C ALA A 218 27.37 -27.08 -0.21
N ARG A 219 28.27 -27.40 0.74
CA ARG A 219 29.73 -27.29 0.58
C ARG A 219 30.46 -28.62 0.33
N GLY A 220 29.76 -29.74 0.18
CA GLY A 220 30.36 -31.07 0.09
C GLY A 220 30.37 -31.73 -1.29
N LYS A 221 30.06 -31.02 -2.39
CA LYS A 221 29.92 -31.66 -3.72
C LYS A 221 30.77 -31.11 -4.86
N ASP A 222 31.66 -30.16 -4.60
CA ASP A 222 32.65 -29.71 -5.59
C ASP A 222 34.05 -29.98 -5.03
N GLY A 223 34.60 -31.17 -5.30
CA GLY A 223 35.92 -31.55 -4.83
C GLY A 223 36.21 -33.05 -4.90
N GLN A 224 36.17 -33.62 -6.11
CA GLN A 224 37.06 -34.69 -6.55
C GLN A 224 37.24 -34.61 -8.06
#